data_AF-A0A9D2G2T4-F1
#
_entry.id   AF-A0A9D2G2T4-F1
#
_cell.length_a   1.000
_cell.length_b   1.000
_cell.length_c   1.000
_cell.angle_alpha   90.00
_cell.angle_beta   90.00
_cell.angle_gamma   90.00
#
_symmetry.space_group_name_H-M   'P 1'
#
loop_
_entity.id
_entity.type
_entity.pdbx_description
1 polymer ?
#
loop_
_entity_poly.entity_id
_entity_poly.type
_entity_poly.pdbx_seq_one_letter_code
_entity_poly.pdbx_strand_id
1 'polypeptide(L)'
;MDIRMLLTIILGSVILIFLIIAYFLYRRDQKIRNESTEKTKGKVVQYSWQSSRAPVVEYIVDGKKYKKALYYSYVSHFSTLFSSPKVSAKDNLLDTKLRLRGNAMVSLNTLMHDNFPLGTEMMVYYNPKQPKLAYVERYAPNYLWKILLGVSGLFSVILLVIWFVF
;
A
#
# COMPACT_ATOMS: atom_id res chain seq x y z
N MET A 1 -0.88 39.52 15.35
CA MET A 1 -1.32 38.12 15.57
C MET A 1 -0.31 37.48 16.49
N ASP A 2 -0.73 37.02 17.66
CA ASP A 2 0.19 36.45 18.65
C ASP A 2 0.85 35.19 18.12
N ILE A 3 2.10 34.97 18.52
CA ILE A 3 2.89 33.81 18.07
C ILE A 3 2.15 32.49 18.35
N ARG A 4 1.41 32.42 19.48
CA ARG A 4 0.54 31.29 19.82
C ARG A 4 -0.59 31.08 18.84
N MET A 5 -1.31 32.15 18.48
CA MET A 5 -2.36 32.06 17.47
C MET A 5 -1.80 31.60 16.13
N LEU A 6 -0.65 32.14 15.71
CA LEU A 6 0.00 31.76 14.47
C LEU A 6 0.39 30.27 14.46
N LEU A 7 1.01 29.77 15.54
CA LEU A 7 1.35 28.34 15.68
C LEU A 7 0.11 27.44 15.70
N THR A 8 -0.96 27.88 16.37
CA THR A 8 -2.21 27.12 16.44
C THR A 8 -2.86 26.98 15.06
N ILE A 9 -2.87 28.06 14.26
CA ILE A 9 -3.42 28.03 12.90
C ILE A 9 -2.59 27.10 12.01
N ILE A 10 -1.26 27.18 12.07
CA ILE A 10 -0.38 26.35 11.24
C ILE A 10 -0.54 24.87 11.62
N LEU A 11 -0.35 24.52 12.89
CA LEU A 11 -0.46 23.12 13.35
C LEU A 11 -1.88 22.57 13.15
N GLY A 12 -2.90 23.37 13.45
CA GLY A 12 -4.30 23.02 13.21
C GLY A 12 -4.59 22.73 11.74
N SER A 13 -4.04 23.54 10.82
CA SER A 13 -4.19 23.30 9.38
C SER A 13 -3.53 22.00 8.92
N VAL A 14 -2.33 21.69 9.44
CA VAL A 14 -1.61 20.44 9.15
C VAL A 14 -2.39 19.22 9.66
N ILE A 15 -2.89 19.29 10.89
CA ILE A 15 -3.76 18.26 11.50
C ILE A 15 -4.97 18.01 10.60
N LEU A 16 -5.68 19.07 10.19
CA LEU A 16 -6.86 18.98 9.33
C LEU A 16 -6.55 18.34 7.98
N ILE A 17 -5.45 18.74 7.33
CA ILE A 17 -5.02 18.15 6.06
C ILE A 17 -4.75 16.65 6.21
N PHE A 18 -4.04 16.23 7.27
CA PHE A 18 -3.79 14.81 7.53
C PHE A 18 -5.07 14.02 7.79
N LEU A 19 -6.04 14.59 8.51
CA LEU A 19 -7.35 13.96 8.74
C LEU A 19 -8.14 13.78 7.43
N ILE A 20 -8.14 14.79 6.56
CA ILE A 20 -8.82 14.73 5.25
C ILE A 20 -8.20 13.63 4.37
N ILE A 21 -6.88 13.60 4.28
CA ILE A 21 -6.16 12.57 3.50
C ILE A 21 -6.42 11.18 4.09
N ALA A 22 -6.33 11.03 5.42
CA ALA A 22 -6.60 9.77 6.11
C ALA A 22 -8.03 9.28 5.84
N TYR A 23 -9.02 10.17 5.90
CA TYR A 23 -10.41 9.84 5.61
C TYR A 23 -10.61 9.36 4.17
N PHE A 24 -10.02 10.04 3.19
CA PHE A 24 -10.11 9.63 1.79
C PHE A 24 -9.47 8.25 1.56
N LEU A 25 -8.29 8.02 2.14
CA LEU A 25 -7.60 6.72 2.06
C LEU A 25 -8.41 5.62 2.74
N TYR A 26 -8.96 5.87 3.93
CA TYR A 26 -9.83 4.94 4.66
C TYR A 26 -11.05 4.55 3.83
N ARG A 27 -11.77 5.54 3.27
CA ARG A 27 -12.95 5.29 2.44
C ARG A 27 -12.61 4.47 1.21
N ARG A 28 -11.48 4.76 0.57
CA ARG A 28 -10.99 3.98 -0.58
C ARG A 28 -10.68 2.53 -0.19
N ASP A 29 -10.01 2.33 0.93
CA ASP A 29 -9.65 0.99 1.46
C ASP A 29 -10.93 0.16 1.69
N GLN A 30 -11.94 0.76 2.34
CA GLN A 30 -13.24 0.12 2.57
C GLN A 30 -13.97 -0.25 1.28
N LYS A 31 -13.94 0.61 0.26
CA LYS A 31 -14.54 0.30 -1.05
C LYS A 31 -13.86 -0.89 -1.71
N ILE A 32 -12.53 -0.95 -1.70
CA ILE A 32 -11.79 -2.07 -2.29
C ILE A 32 -12.10 -3.38 -1.52
N ARG A 33 -12.19 -3.32 -0.19
CA ARG A 33 -12.45 -4.50 0.63
C ARG A 33 -13.88 -5.04 0.46
N ASN A 34 -14.87 -4.14 0.47
CA ASN A 34 -16.28 -4.52 0.61
C ASN A 34 -17.04 -4.54 -0.72
N GLU A 35 -16.56 -3.80 -1.73
CA GLU A 35 -17.27 -3.65 -3.02
C GLU A 35 -16.55 -4.36 -4.18
N SER A 36 -15.36 -4.93 -3.99
CA SER A 36 -14.69 -5.76 -5.00
C SER A 36 -15.25 -7.19 -5.00
N THR A 37 -16.46 -7.33 -5.52
CA THR A 37 -17.25 -8.58 -5.51
C THR A 37 -17.06 -9.45 -6.74
N GLU A 38 -16.69 -8.85 -7.88
CA GLU A 38 -16.48 -9.58 -9.13
C GLU A 38 -15.01 -9.93 -9.32
N LYS A 39 -14.76 -11.00 -10.08
CA LYS A 39 -13.41 -11.47 -10.39
C LYS A 39 -13.25 -11.74 -11.88
N THR A 40 -12.08 -11.45 -12.40
CA THR A 40 -11.69 -11.74 -13.78
C THR A 40 -10.26 -12.21 -13.85
N LYS A 41 -9.91 -12.90 -14.93
CA LYS A 41 -8.53 -13.28 -15.23
C LYS A 41 -7.81 -12.10 -15.87
N GLY A 42 -6.67 -11.73 -15.29
CA GLY A 42 -5.75 -10.79 -15.91
C GLY A 42 -4.40 -11.44 -16.18
N LYS A 43 -3.57 -10.78 -16.98
CA LYS A 43 -2.21 -11.23 -17.30
C LYS A 43 -1.16 -10.29 -16.73
N VAL A 44 -0.06 -10.84 -16.21
CA VAL A 44 1.09 -10.04 -15.78
C VAL A 44 1.76 -9.40 -16.99
N VAL A 45 1.80 -8.08 -17.05
CA VAL A 45 2.36 -7.33 -18.19
C VAL A 45 3.65 -6.58 -17.86
N GLN A 46 3.87 -6.23 -16.59
CA GLN A 46 5.06 -5.51 -16.13
C GLN A 46 5.23 -5.67 -14.62
N TYR A 47 6.29 -5.07 -14.06
CA TYR A 47 6.54 -5.02 -12.62
C TYR A 47 6.54 -3.57 -12.12
N SER A 48 5.93 -3.33 -10.96
CA SER A 48 5.76 -1.98 -10.41
C SER A 48 7.03 -1.45 -9.75
N TRP A 49 7.52 -0.28 -10.15
CA TRP A 49 8.64 0.36 -9.46
C TRP A 49 8.29 0.81 -8.02
N GLN A 50 7.04 1.25 -7.81
CA GLN A 50 6.58 1.84 -6.55
C GLN A 50 6.07 0.79 -5.55
N SER A 51 5.67 -0.40 -6.02
CA SER A 51 5.05 -1.45 -5.20
C SER A 51 6.00 -2.64 -5.01
N SER A 52 7.25 -2.37 -4.63
CA SER A 52 8.25 -3.41 -4.33
C SER A 52 8.45 -4.43 -5.46
N ARG A 53 8.45 -3.96 -6.72
CA ARG A 53 8.55 -4.81 -7.93
C ARG A 53 7.46 -5.86 -8.06
N ALA A 54 6.32 -5.68 -7.39
CA ALA A 54 5.19 -6.57 -7.51
C ALA A 54 4.66 -6.62 -8.95
N PRO A 55 4.14 -7.78 -9.40
CA PRO A 55 3.58 -7.93 -10.73
C PRO A 55 2.38 -7.00 -10.94
N VAL A 56 2.32 -6.39 -12.12
CA VAL A 56 1.21 -5.57 -12.59
C VAL A 56 0.39 -6.39 -13.57
N VAL A 57 -0.86 -6.60 -13.21
CA VAL A 57 -1.81 -7.40 -13.95
C VAL A 57 -2.69 -6.49 -14.80
N GLU A 58 -2.74 -6.74 -16.10
CA GLU A 58 -3.70 -6.14 -17.04
C GLU A 58 -4.92 -7.05 -17.15
N TYR A 59 -6.11 -6.46 -17.06
CA TYR A 59 -7.39 -7.17 -17.16
C TYR A 59 -8.41 -6.32 -17.93
N ILE A 60 -9.43 -6.99 -18.47
CA ILE A 60 -10.46 -6.35 -19.29
C ILE A 60 -11.81 -6.47 -18.58
N VAL A 61 -12.51 -5.34 -18.49
CA VAL A 61 -13.90 -5.25 -18.01
C VAL A 61 -14.66 -4.41 -19.03
N ASP A 62 -15.76 -4.94 -19.57
CA ASP A 62 -16.59 -4.29 -20.58
C ASP A 62 -15.80 -3.73 -21.78
N GLY A 63 -14.84 -4.52 -22.29
CA GLY A 63 -13.98 -4.13 -23.41
C GLY A 63 -12.92 -3.07 -23.08
N LYS A 64 -12.87 -2.55 -21.84
CA LYS A 64 -11.86 -1.58 -21.38
C LYS A 64 -10.74 -2.27 -20.62
N LYS A 65 -9.50 -1.89 -20.93
CA LYS A 65 -8.30 -2.38 -20.25
C LYS A 65 -8.03 -1.60 -18.97
N TYR A 66 -7.73 -2.33 -17.91
CA TYR A 66 -7.32 -1.81 -16.61
C TYR A 66 -6.03 -2.48 -16.17
N LYS A 67 -5.24 -1.77 -15.37
CA LYS A 67 -3.98 -2.29 -14.80
C LYS A 67 -4.01 -2.18 -13.29
N LYS A 68 -3.59 -3.24 -12.61
CA LYS A 68 -3.47 -3.25 -11.16
C LYS A 68 -2.24 -4.03 -10.72
N ALA A 69 -1.43 -3.40 -9.87
CA ALA A 69 -0.32 -4.08 -9.20
C ALA A 69 -0.84 -4.95 -8.04
N LEU A 70 -0.24 -6.12 -7.87
CA LEU A 70 -0.28 -6.83 -6.60
C LEU A 70 0.30 -5.92 -5.51
N TYR A 71 -0.42 -5.75 -4.40
CA TYR A 71 -0.03 -4.82 -3.35
C TYR A 71 0.32 -5.58 -2.06
N TYR A 72 1.42 -5.20 -1.43
CA TYR A 72 1.85 -5.68 -0.13
C TYR A 72 1.66 -4.58 0.89
N SER A 73 1.03 -4.87 2.02
CA SER A 73 0.84 -3.86 3.07
C SER A 73 2.13 -3.49 3.78
N TYR A 74 3.09 -4.42 3.82
CA TYR A 74 4.37 -4.24 4.46
C TYR A 74 5.40 -5.18 3.83
N VAL A 75 6.57 -4.64 3.49
CA VAL A 75 7.71 -5.40 2.98
C VAL A 75 8.87 -5.19 3.94
N SER A 76 9.41 -6.29 4.47
CA SER A 76 10.55 -6.25 5.39
C SER A 76 11.69 -7.13 4.90
N HIS A 77 12.91 -6.66 5.12
CA HIS A 77 14.13 -7.37 4.79
C HIS A 77 14.83 -7.80 6.07
N PHE A 78 15.21 -9.07 6.13
CA PHE A 78 16.02 -9.62 7.21
C PHE A 78 17.30 -10.19 6.61
N SER A 79 18.45 -9.63 6.96
CA SER A 79 19.75 -10.21 6.69
C SER A 79 20.21 -10.99 7.94
N THR A 80 20.71 -12.21 7.74
CA THR A 80 21.52 -12.89 8.77
C THR A 80 22.96 -12.93 8.29
N LEU A 81 23.92 -12.94 9.23
CA LEU A 81 25.36 -12.98 8.96
C LEU A 81 25.80 -14.16 8.05
N PHE A 82 24.97 -15.21 7.97
CA PHE A 82 25.19 -16.41 7.14
C PHE A 82 24.15 -16.57 6.02
N SER A 83 23.44 -15.49 5.64
CA SER A 83 22.44 -15.56 4.58
C SER A 83 23.08 -15.77 3.21
N SER A 84 22.57 -16.77 2.47
CA SER A 84 22.90 -16.97 1.05
C SER A 84 22.65 -15.69 0.22
N PRO A 85 23.42 -15.44 -0.85
CA PRO A 85 23.21 -14.29 -1.74
C PRO A 85 21.85 -14.31 -2.46
N LYS A 86 21.16 -15.47 -2.49
CA LYS A 86 19.82 -15.62 -3.07
C LYS A 86 18.76 -15.13 -2.08
N VAL A 87 17.87 -14.23 -2.54
CA VAL A 87 16.70 -13.86 -1.74
C VAL A 87 15.61 -14.91 -1.89
N SER A 88 15.09 -15.31 -0.74
CA SER A 88 13.94 -16.18 -0.61
C SER A 88 12.88 -15.47 0.22
N ALA A 89 11.62 -15.65 -0.15
CA ALA A 89 10.51 -15.24 0.68
C ALA A 89 10.41 -16.21 1.86
N LYS A 90 10.38 -15.67 3.06
CA LYS A 90 10.22 -16.47 4.29
C LYS A 90 8.80 -17.05 4.38
N ASP A 91 7.82 -16.26 3.94
CA ASP A 91 6.40 -16.55 3.96
C ASP A 91 5.86 -16.68 2.53
N ASN A 92 4.58 -17.01 2.35
CA ASN A 92 4.00 -17.14 1.02
C ASN A 92 4.04 -15.79 0.28
N LEU A 93 4.41 -15.77 -1.00
CA LEU A 93 4.39 -14.54 -1.82
C LEU A 93 2.98 -13.98 -1.97
N LEU A 94 1.99 -14.84 -1.79
CA LEU A 94 0.60 -14.43 -1.70
C LEU A 94 0.18 -14.00 -0.29
N ASP A 95 1.09 -13.75 0.65
CA ASP A 95 0.75 -13.14 1.95
C ASP A 95 0.80 -11.62 1.92
N THR A 96 -0.12 -10.98 2.63
CA THR A 96 -0.22 -9.52 2.72
C THR A 96 1.06 -8.84 3.23
N LYS A 97 1.84 -9.54 4.05
CA LYS A 97 3.13 -9.09 4.58
C LYS A 97 4.23 -9.87 3.89
N LEU A 98 5.13 -9.19 3.19
CA LEU A 98 6.25 -9.83 2.52
C LEU A 98 7.49 -9.75 3.40
N ARG A 99 8.04 -10.90 3.77
CA ARG A 99 9.29 -11.01 4.53
C ARG A 99 10.35 -11.63 3.66
N LEU A 100 11.37 -10.85 3.34
CA LEU A 100 12.44 -11.22 2.42
C LEU A 100 13.72 -11.50 3.23
N ARG A 101 14.42 -12.59 2.91
CA ARG A 101 15.72 -12.91 3.49
C ARG A 101 16.82 -12.75 2.44
N GLY A 102 17.88 -11.97 2.72
CA GLY A 102 19.08 -11.82 1.86
C GLY A 102 19.25 -10.41 1.23
N ASN A 103 20.19 -10.27 0.28
CA ASN A 103 20.56 -8.98 -0.32
C ASN A 103 19.40 -8.35 -1.11
N ALA A 104 18.87 -7.23 -0.64
CA ALA A 104 17.49 -6.80 -0.83
C ALA A 104 17.02 -6.37 -2.24
N MET A 105 17.86 -5.71 -3.06
CA MET A 105 17.36 -5.04 -4.28
C MET A 105 17.46 -5.88 -5.56
N VAL A 106 18.60 -6.48 -5.89
CA VAL A 106 18.77 -7.22 -7.16
C VAL A 106 17.89 -8.47 -7.19
N SER A 107 17.75 -9.08 -6.03
CA SER A 107 17.12 -10.36 -5.80
C SER A 107 15.58 -10.32 -5.68
N LEU A 108 15.00 -9.16 -5.32
CA LEU A 108 13.54 -9.01 -5.29
C LEU A 108 12.97 -8.98 -6.71
N ASN A 109 13.73 -8.41 -7.66
CA ASN A 109 13.33 -8.42 -9.06
C ASN A 109 13.32 -9.85 -9.61
N THR A 110 14.39 -10.60 -9.37
CA THR A 110 14.48 -12.01 -9.80
C THR A 110 13.41 -12.84 -9.12
N LEU A 111 13.19 -12.67 -7.81
CA LEU A 111 12.17 -13.42 -7.08
C LEU A 111 10.75 -13.15 -7.61
N MET A 112 10.42 -11.91 -7.96
CA MET A 112 9.12 -11.59 -8.58
C MET A 112 9.02 -12.17 -10.00
N HIS A 113 10.10 -12.12 -10.79
CA HIS A 113 10.11 -12.70 -12.14
C HIS A 113 9.98 -14.23 -12.13
N ASP A 114 10.68 -14.89 -11.22
CA ASP A 114 10.70 -16.35 -11.12
C ASP A 114 9.32 -16.91 -10.69
N ASN A 115 8.61 -16.17 -9.82
CA ASN A 115 7.33 -16.62 -9.27
C ASN A 115 6.11 -16.08 -10.03
N PHE A 116 6.23 -14.93 -10.69
CA PHE A 116 5.15 -14.31 -11.46
C PHE A 116 5.63 -13.89 -12.85
N PRO A 117 6.03 -14.84 -13.71
CA PRO A 117 6.56 -14.52 -15.02
C PRO A 117 5.54 -13.76 -15.89
N LEU A 118 6.06 -12.97 -16.85
CA LEU A 118 5.22 -12.22 -17.77
C LEU A 118 4.27 -13.14 -18.53
N GLY A 119 3.03 -12.69 -18.71
CA GLY A 119 1.98 -13.45 -19.38
C GLY A 119 1.25 -14.47 -18.51
N THR A 120 1.72 -14.72 -17.28
CA THR A 120 0.97 -15.56 -16.33
C THR A 120 -0.38 -14.96 -15.98
N GLU A 121 -1.35 -15.84 -15.78
CA GLU A 121 -2.69 -15.45 -15.37
C GLU A 121 -2.76 -15.29 -13.85
N MET A 122 -3.39 -14.21 -13.41
CA MET A 122 -3.68 -13.95 -12.00
C MET A 122 -5.15 -13.53 -11.85
N MET A 123 -5.74 -13.87 -10.71
CA MET A 123 -7.10 -13.44 -10.38
C MET A 123 -7.10 -11.98 -9.96
N VAL A 124 -7.94 -11.17 -10.60
CA VAL A 124 -8.19 -9.78 -10.22
C VAL A 124 -9.61 -9.67 -9.73
N TYR A 125 -9.76 -9.20 -8.49
CA TYR A 125 -11.04 -8.88 -7.88
C TYR A 125 -11.28 -7.38 -8.02
N TYR A 126 -12.41 -6.98 -8.59
CA TYR A 126 -12.71 -5.59 -8.90
C TYR A 126 -14.14 -5.20 -8.51
N ASN A 127 -14.34 -3.91 -8.32
CA ASN A 127 -15.66 -3.33 -8.10
C ASN A 127 -16.35 -3.11 -9.45
N PRO A 128 -17.52 -3.74 -9.74
CA PRO A 128 -18.19 -3.61 -11.03
C PRO A 128 -18.61 -2.16 -11.34
N LYS A 129 -18.96 -1.37 -10.31
CA LYS A 129 -19.30 0.05 -10.48
C LYS A 129 -18.08 0.93 -10.75
N GLN A 130 -16.91 0.50 -10.29
CA GLN A 130 -15.65 1.24 -10.45
C GLN A 130 -14.46 0.28 -10.61
N PRO A 131 -14.20 -0.26 -11.82
CA PRO A 131 -13.21 -1.32 -12.02
C PRO A 131 -11.79 -0.95 -11.57
N LYS A 132 -11.43 0.34 -11.58
CA LYS A 132 -10.14 0.83 -11.05
C LYS A 132 -9.91 0.47 -9.56
N LEU A 133 -10.98 0.28 -8.79
CA LEU A 133 -10.92 -0.21 -7.41
C LEU A 133 -10.90 -1.74 -7.44
N ALA A 134 -9.68 -2.26 -7.53
CA ALA A 134 -9.40 -3.67 -7.62
C ALA A 134 -8.19 -4.07 -6.76
N TYR A 135 -8.08 -5.37 -6.49
CA TYR A 135 -6.91 -6.03 -5.93
C TYR A 135 -6.59 -7.32 -6.69
N VAL A 136 -5.35 -7.77 -6.61
CA VAL A 136 -4.86 -8.97 -7.30
C VAL A 136 -4.66 -10.07 -6.27
N GLU A 137 -5.26 -11.25 -6.49
CA GLU A 137 -5.29 -12.44 -5.63
C GLU A 137 -5.90 -12.24 -4.23
N ARG A 138 -5.48 -11.20 -3.50
CA ARG A 138 -5.95 -10.88 -2.16
C ARG A 138 -6.03 -9.38 -1.93
N TYR A 139 -6.86 -9.04 -0.96
CA TYR A 139 -6.87 -7.71 -0.39
C TYR A 139 -5.65 -7.49 0.53
N ALA A 140 -5.00 -6.34 0.38
CA ALA A 140 -3.93 -5.89 1.26
C ALA A 140 -4.29 -4.51 1.82
N PRO A 141 -4.54 -4.37 3.13
CA PRO A 141 -4.92 -3.10 3.74
C PRO A 141 -3.81 -2.06 3.59
N ASN A 142 -4.19 -0.83 3.30
CA ASN A 142 -3.27 0.29 3.33
C ASN A 142 -3.20 0.88 4.75
N TYR A 143 -2.05 0.77 5.43
CA TYR A 143 -1.89 1.29 6.79
C TYR A 143 -1.64 2.80 6.86
N LEU A 144 -1.43 3.49 5.73
CA LEU A 144 -1.11 4.92 5.70
C LEU A 144 -2.17 5.79 6.38
N TRP A 145 -3.46 5.47 6.23
CA TRP A 145 -4.51 6.24 6.91
C TRP A 145 -4.42 6.13 8.43
N LYS A 146 -4.05 4.96 8.97
CA LYS A 146 -3.84 4.77 10.41
C LYS A 146 -2.62 5.55 10.90
N ILE A 147 -1.55 5.56 10.11
CA ILE A 147 -0.33 6.33 10.43
C ILE A 147 -0.64 7.82 10.45
N LEU A 148 -1.35 8.33 9.44
CA LEU A 148 -1.77 9.74 9.39
C LEU A 148 -2.66 10.13 10.57
N LEU A 149 -3.61 9.26 10.97
CA LEU A 149 -4.41 9.48 12.18
C LEU A 149 -3.54 9.52 13.45
N GLY A 150 -2.59 8.60 13.60
CA GLY A 150 -1.68 8.57 14.75
C GLY A 150 -0.79 9.82 14.84
N VAL A 151 -0.21 10.23 13.71
CA VAL A 151 0.62 11.44 13.61
C VAL A 151 -0.21 12.70 13.89
N SER A 152 -1.43 12.78 13.36
CA SER A 152 -2.39 13.85 13.66
C SER A 152 -2.73 13.93 15.16
N GLY A 153 -2.91 12.77 15.81
CA GLY A 153 -3.08 12.69 17.27
C GLY A 153 -1.87 13.23 18.05
N LEU A 154 -0.65 12.87 17.65
CA LEU A 154 0.58 13.39 18.26
C LEU A 154 0.68 14.92 18.14
N PHE A 155 0.42 15.48 16.96
CA PHE A 155 0.39 16.95 16.77
C PHE A 155 -0.68 17.63 17.62
N SER A 156 -1.82 16.98 17.81
CA SER A 156 -2.89 17.49 18.68
C SER A 156 -2.43 17.58 20.14
N VAL A 157 -1.71 16.58 20.64
CA VAL A 157 -1.14 16.60 22.00
C VAL A 157 -0.11 17.72 22.15
N ILE A 158 0.78 17.90 21.17
CA ILE A 158 1.76 18.99 21.17
C ILE A 158 1.06 20.36 21.23
N LEU A 159 0.00 20.54 20.44
CA LEU A 159 -0.79 21.77 20.42
C LEU A 159 -1.43 22.04 21.79
N LEU A 160 -1.96 21.01 22.47
CA LEU A 160 -2.51 21.13 23.82
C LEU A 160 -1.44 21.54 24.85
N VAL A 161 -0.25 20.94 24.78
CA VAL A 161 0.87 21.30 25.67
C VAL A 161 1.28 22.76 25.48
N ILE A 162 1.35 23.23 24.22
CA ILE A 162 1.67 24.64 23.93
C ILE A 162 0.66 25.57 24.58
N TRP A 163 -0.63 25.23 24.53
CA TRP A 163 -1.71 26.03 25.14
C TRP A 163 -1.76 25.98 26.67
N PHE A 164 -1.28 24.89 27.26
CA PHE A 164 -1.31 24.70 28.72
C PHE A 164 -0.07 25.29 29.41
N VAL A 165 1.10 25.17 28.78
CA VAL A 165 2.39 25.59 29.36
C VAL A 165 2.68 27.06 29.09
N PHE A 166 2.37 27.50 27.87
CA PHE A 166 2.47 28.90 27.51
C PHE A 166 1.05 29.44 27.66
#